data_AF-A0A845CTP9-F1
#
_entry.id   AF-A0A845CTP9-F1
#
_cell.length_a   1.000
_cell.length_b   1.000
_cell.length_c   1.000
_cell.angle_alpha   90.00
_cell.angle_beta   90.00
_cell.angle_gamma   90.00
#
_symmetry.space_group_name_H-M   'P 1'
#
loop_
_entity.id
_entity.type
_entity.pdbx_description
1 polymer ?
#
loop_
_entity_poly.entity_id
_entity_poly.type
_entity_poly.pdbx_seq_one_letter_code
_entity_poly.pdbx_strand_id
1 'polypeptide(L)'
;MPNWEDVLKEIQVKSAQYASQAQGVLDEIRRTYLNELHLHTKRNIIAYYSGFLSKPGIAQSAIIDEDKNGFMMAVHKLDRSKGLDLILHTPGGDLAATESIVDYLHKMFGHDIRAIVPQIAMSGGTMIACSCKEIFMGAHSNLGPIDPQLRGIPAIGVIEEFKRAYEEIKKDAAKIDVWRPVLSKYMPTFISQCETAIEWSKGFVTEQLANVMFEGEPKSREKAEKIVGKLTDFSGNRAHNRHIHLDECKRMGLKVRAIEGNQKFQDLVLTVHHCYMHSLMNSAAHKIIENHLGAALIKHQSQSTGNT
;
A
#
# COMPACT_ATOMS: atom_id res chain seq x y z
N MET A 1 -21.84 -8.41 13.22
CA MET A 1 -20.45 -8.88 13.40
C MET A 1 -19.69 -7.87 14.28
N PRO A 2 -18.53 -8.24 14.86
CA PRO A 2 -17.81 -7.39 15.80
C PRO A 2 -17.35 -6.07 15.18
N ASN A 3 -17.72 -4.96 15.79
CA ASN A 3 -17.12 -3.67 15.49
C ASN A 3 -15.82 -3.46 16.32
N TRP A 4 -15.20 -2.29 16.22
CA TRP A 4 -14.00 -1.95 16.99
C TRP A 4 -14.15 -2.22 18.51
N GLU A 5 -15.25 -1.75 19.11
CA GLU A 5 -15.51 -1.92 20.54
C GLU A 5 -15.71 -3.39 20.91
N ASP A 6 -16.36 -4.17 20.04
CA ASP A 6 -16.57 -5.60 20.25
C ASP A 6 -15.25 -6.38 20.20
N VAL A 7 -14.36 -6.07 19.24
CA VAL A 7 -13.02 -6.68 19.16
C VAL A 7 -12.19 -6.31 20.39
N LEU A 8 -12.26 -5.05 20.84
CA LEU A 8 -11.57 -4.62 22.06
C LEU A 8 -12.09 -5.36 23.30
N LYS A 9 -13.42 -5.52 23.43
CA LYS A 9 -14.03 -6.30 24.51
C LYS A 9 -13.58 -7.76 24.46
N GLU A 10 -13.53 -8.37 23.28
CA GLU A 10 -13.03 -9.73 23.11
C GLU A 10 -11.57 -9.87 23.57
N ILE A 11 -10.71 -8.92 23.17
CA ILE A 11 -9.31 -8.86 23.62
C ILE A 11 -9.23 -8.74 25.15
N GLN A 12 -10.04 -7.86 25.76
CA GLN A 12 -10.04 -7.63 27.21
C GLN A 12 -10.51 -8.86 27.98
N VAL A 13 -11.60 -9.50 27.55
CA VAL A 13 -12.15 -10.71 28.18
C VAL A 13 -11.12 -11.85 28.12
N LYS A 14 -10.52 -12.10 26.95
CA LYS A 14 -9.49 -13.13 26.82
C LYS A 14 -8.22 -12.78 27.60
N SER A 15 -7.78 -11.52 27.59
CA SER A 15 -6.59 -11.10 28.34
C SER A 15 -6.77 -11.24 29.86
N ALA A 16 -7.98 -11.00 30.38
CA ALA A 16 -8.29 -11.21 31.79
C ALA A 16 -8.22 -12.69 32.19
N GLN A 17 -8.45 -13.62 31.25
CA GLN A 17 -8.31 -15.06 31.47
C GLN A 17 -6.83 -15.51 31.46
N TYR A 18 -5.96 -14.79 30.74
CA TYR A 18 -4.55 -15.14 30.57
C TYR A 18 -3.64 -13.98 31.00
N ALA A 19 -3.49 -13.79 32.31
CA ALA A 19 -2.80 -12.65 32.95
C ALA A 19 -1.33 -12.39 32.52
N SER A 20 -0.72 -13.24 31.68
CA SER A 20 0.65 -13.08 31.16
C SER A 20 0.78 -13.24 29.63
N GLN A 21 -0.32 -13.34 28.87
CA GLN A 21 -0.29 -13.64 27.42
C GLN A 21 -1.03 -12.62 26.54
N ALA A 22 -1.08 -11.33 26.93
CA ALA A 22 -1.79 -10.29 26.18
C ALA A 22 -1.44 -10.25 24.67
N GLN A 23 -0.17 -10.52 24.32
CA GLN A 23 0.25 -10.58 22.91
C GLN A 23 -0.24 -11.84 22.19
N GLY A 24 -0.32 -12.99 22.87
CA GLY A 24 -0.88 -14.21 22.32
C GLY A 24 -2.37 -14.09 22.01
N VAL A 25 -3.11 -13.34 22.82
CA VAL A 25 -4.54 -13.04 22.61
C VAL A 25 -4.76 -12.23 21.32
N LEU A 26 -3.94 -11.21 21.07
CA LEU A 26 -4.02 -10.40 19.84
C LEU A 26 -3.79 -11.27 18.59
N ASP A 27 -2.80 -12.16 18.65
CA ASP A 27 -2.47 -13.06 17.54
C ASP A 27 -3.58 -14.10 17.29
N GLU A 28 -4.14 -14.67 18.36
CA GLU A 28 -5.25 -15.63 18.28
C GLU A 28 -6.47 -15.00 17.60
N ILE A 29 -6.88 -13.82 18.05
CA ILE A 29 -8.05 -13.11 17.50
C ILE A 29 -7.83 -12.74 16.03
N ARG A 30 -6.65 -12.20 15.67
CA ARG A 30 -6.33 -11.93 14.25
C ARG A 30 -6.44 -13.18 13.38
N ARG A 31 -5.88 -14.29 13.83
CA ARG A 31 -5.86 -15.56 13.08
C ARG A 31 -7.26 -16.16 12.91
N THR A 32 -8.10 -16.06 13.94
CA THR A 32 -9.51 -16.48 13.85
C THR A 32 -10.22 -15.75 12.72
N TYR A 33 -10.21 -14.41 12.72
CA TYR A 33 -10.94 -13.65 11.72
C TYR A 33 -10.32 -13.70 10.32
N LEU A 34 -9.00 -13.89 10.21
CA LEU A 34 -8.37 -14.22 8.91
C LEU A 34 -8.89 -15.54 8.35
N ASN A 35 -8.99 -16.57 9.20
CA ASN A 35 -9.52 -17.86 8.78
C ASN A 35 -11.02 -17.79 8.44
N GLU A 36 -11.81 -17.01 9.17
CA GLU A 36 -13.22 -16.78 8.81
C GLU A 36 -13.37 -16.09 7.45
N LEU A 37 -12.52 -15.09 7.15
CA LEU A 37 -12.49 -14.45 5.84
C LEU A 37 -12.09 -15.46 4.74
N HIS A 38 -11.07 -16.29 4.98
CA HIS A 38 -10.70 -17.39 4.08
C HIS A 38 -11.87 -18.34 3.83
N LEU A 39 -12.55 -18.78 4.89
CA LEU A 39 -13.69 -19.68 4.80
C LEU A 39 -14.87 -19.06 4.05
N HIS A 40 -15.01 -17.73 4.10
CA HIS A 40 -16.05 -17.02 3.36
C HIS A 40 -15.70 -16.86 1.88
N THR A 41 -14.49 -16.40 1.54
CA THR A 41 -14.11 -16.13 0.14
C THR A 41 -13.65 -17.37 -0.61
N LYS A 42 -13.24 -18.42 0.11
CA LYS A 42 -12.60 -19.64 -0.41
C LYS A 42 -11.27 -19.40 -1.11
N ARG A 43 -10.65 -18.24 -0.88
CA ARG A 43 -9.37 -17.83 -1.48
C ARG A 43 -8.29 -17.72 -0.43
N ASN A 44 -7.03 -17.83 -0.83
CA ASN A 44 -5.96 -17.58 0.13
C ASN A 44 -6.01 -16.14 0.62
N ILE A 45 -5.81 -15.92 1.92
CA ILE A 45 -5.67 -14.57 2.48
C ILE A 45 -4.21 -14.36 2.91
N ILE A 46 -3.63 -13.24 2.47
CA ILE A 46 -2.40 -12.66 3.03
C ILE A 46 -2.73 -11.23 3.47
N ALA A 47 -2.39 -10.89 4.70
CA ALA A 47 -2.52 -9.56 5.26
C ALA A 47 -1.14 -8.91 5.34
N TYR A 48 -1.01 -7.73 4.73
CA TYR A 48 0.18 -6.89 4.75
C TYR A 48 -0.15 -5.55 5.42
N TYR A 49 0.27 -5.42 6.68
CA TYR A 49 -0.09 -4.32 7.55
C TYR A 49 1.13 -3.59 8.09
N SER A 50 1.08 -2.27 8.02
CA SER A 50 2.07 -1.35 8.55
C SER A 50 1.50 -0.50 9.66
N GLY A 51 2.26 -0.29 10.74
CA GLY A 51 1.88 0.54 11.88
C GLY A 51 2.11 2.04 11.68
N PHE A 52 2.22 2.52 10.43
CA PHE A 52 2.63 3.89 10.11
C PHE A 52 1.74 4.99 10.71
N LEU A 53 0.45 4.71 10.96
CA LEU A 53 -0.47 5.64 11.64
C LEU A 53 -0.24 5.68 13.16
N SER A 54 -0.07 4.51 13.79
CA SER A 54 0.10 4.38 15.24
C SER A 54 1.52 4.62 15.72
N LYS A 55 2.51 4.40 14.84
CA LYS A 55 3.95 4.47 15.11
C LYS A 55 4.67 5.20 13.96
N PRO A 56 4.43 6.51 13.80
CA PRO A 56 5.06 7.28 12.74
C PRO A 56 6.58 7.34 12.93
N GLY A 57 7.32 7.53 11.82
CA GLY A 57 8.78 7.70 11.84
C GLY A 57 9.61 6.41 11.84
N ILE A 58 8.99 5.23 11.91
CA ILE A 58 9.70 3.96 11.74
C ILE A 58 9.90 3.67 10.26
N ALA A 59 11.11 3.86 9.74
CA ALA A 59 11.43 3.63 8.32
C ALA A 59 11.06 2.21 7.83
N GLN A 60 11.25 1.20 8.68
CA GLN A 60 10.88 -0.19 8.37
C GLN A 60 9.37 -0.45 8.27
N SER A 61 8.53 0.55 8.51
CA SER A 61 7.08 0.48 8.28
C SER A 61 6.72 0.67 6.79
N ALA A 62 7.61 1.24 5.98
CA ALA A 62 7.45 1.35 4.53
C ALA A 62 7.74 0.01 3.82
N ILE A 63 7.27 -0.16 2.59
CA ILE A 63 7.61 -1.31 1.73
C ILE A 63 9.13 -1.31 1.47
N ILE A 64 9.79 -2.43 1.77
CA ILE A 64 11.24 -2.64 1.59
C ILE A 64 11.52 -4.06 1.10
N ASP A 65 12.70 -4.31 0.52
CA ASP A 65 13.06 -5.62 -0.05
C ASP A 65 12.93 -6.78 0.95
N GLU A 66 13.21 -6.53 2.23
CA GLU A 66 13.09 -7.55 3.28
C GLU A 66 11.66 -8.08 3.44
N ASP A 67 10.65 -7.29 3.07
CA ASP A 67 9.25 -7.72 3.13
C ASP A 67 8.99 -8.90 2.19
N LYS A 68 9.80 -9.07 1.13
CA LYS A 68 9.74 -10.23 0.25
C LYS A 68 9.92 -11.54 1.01
N ASN A 69 10.76 -11.56 2.05
CA ASN A 69 10.91 -12.75 2.90
C ASN A 69 9.62 -13.07 3.65
N GLY A 70 8.89 -12.05 4.12
CA GLY A 70 7.59 -12.24 4.76
C GLY A 70 6.53 -12.72 3.77
N PHE A 71 6.54 -12.24 2.52
CA PHE A 71 5.68 -12.79 1.47
C PHE A 71 6.04 -14.23 1.12
N MET A 72 7.32 -14.57 1.02
CA MET A 72 7.78 -15.95 0.78
C MET A 72 7.31 -16.90 1.88
N MET A 73 7.41 -16.46 3.14
CA MET A 73 6.88 -17.20 4.29
C MET A 73 5.35 -17.31 4.23
N ALA A 74 4.64 -16.21 3.94
CA ALA A 74 3.18 -16.20 3.89
C ALA A 74 2.61 -17.03 2.74
N VAL A 75 3.33 -17.19 1.63
CA VAL A 75 2.92 -18.03 0.50
C VAL A 75 3.20 -19.52 0.72
N HIS A 76 4.15 -19.87 1.59
CA HIS A 76 4.52 -21.25 1.84
C HIS A 76 3.31 -22.09 2.32
N LYS A 77 3.13 -23.28 1.72
CA LYS A 77 2.00 -24.22 1.93
C LYS A 77 0.61 -23.74 1.52
N LEU A 78 0.47 -22.57 0.89
CA LEU A 78 -0.81 -22.14 0.33
C LEU A 78 -1.16 -22.92 -0.94
N ASP A 79 -2.44 -23.26 -1.09
CA ASP A 79 -2.97 -23.83 -2.34
C ASP A 79 -3.20 -22.71 -3.36
N ARG A 80 -2.21 -22.52 -4.22
CA ARG A 80 -2.14 -21.43 -5.20
C ARG A 80 -3.30 -21.43 -6.21
N SER A 81 -3.95 -22.58 -6.42
CA SER A 81 -5.09 -22.69 -7.36
C SER A 81 -6.32 -21.88 -6.92
N LYS A 82 -6.42 -21.54 -5.62
CA LYS A 82 -7.51 -20.73 -5.07
C LYS A 82 -7.35 -19.23 -5.33
N GLY A 83 -6.23 -18.81 -5.91
CA GLY A 83 -5.86 -17.39 -6.02
C GLY A 83 -5.60 -16.74 -4.67
N LEU A 84 -5.42 -15.42 -4.69
CA LEU A 84 -5.08 -14.63 -3.50
C LEU A 84 -6.05 -13.46 -3.30
N ASP A 85 -6.41 -13.23 -2.04
CA ASP A 85 -6.94 -11.97 -1.51
C ASP A 85 -5.84 -11.33 -0.66
N LEU A 86 -5.29 -10.23 -1.15
CA LEU A 86 -4.20 -9.51 -0.52
C LEU A 86 -4.75 -8.27 0.19
N ILE A 87 -4.70 -8.27 1.52
CA ILE A 87 -5.14 -7.14 2.33
C ILE A 87 -3.98 -6.16 2.48
N LEU A 88 -4.20 -4.89 2.12
CA LEU A 88 -3.17 -3.86 2.10
C LEU A 88 -3.52 -2.72 3.05
N HIS A 89 -2.64 -2.49 4.03
CA HIS A 89 -2.62 -1.28 4.84
C HIS A 89 -1.18 -0.77 4.98
N THR A 90 -0.82 0.22 4.16
CA THR A 90 0.59 0.62 4.00
C THR A 90 0.75 2.08 3.58
N PRO A 91 1.82 2.77 4.05
CA PRO A 91 2.17 4.11 3.58
C PRO A 91 2.86 4.09 2.20
N GLY A 92 3.05 2.91 1.60
CA GLY A 92 3.90 2.72 0.43
C GLY A 92 5.34 2.47 0.83
N GLY A 93 6.28 2.71 -0.07
CA GLY A 93 7.70 2.51 0.17
C GLY A 93 8.50 2.48 -1.11
N ASP A 94 9.55 1.65 -1.12
CA ASP A 94 10.48 1.57 -2.23
C ASP A 94 9.84 0.95 -3.49
N LEU A 95 10.15 1.54 -4.65
CA LEU A 95 9.60 1.14 -5.94
C LEU A 95 10.15 -0.23 -6.39
N ALA A 96 11.45 -0.46 -6.22
CA ALA A 96 12.08 -1.72 -6.63
C ALA A 96 11.58 -2.89 -5.77
N ALA A 97 11.46 -2.68 -4.46
CA ALA A 97 10.88 -3.65 -3.54
C ALA A 97 9.42 -3.95 -3.90
N THR A 98 8.65 -2.91 -4.23
CA THR A 98 7.25 -3.04 -4.66
C THR A 98 7.12 -3.92 -5.91
N GLU A 99 7.90 -3.63 -6.96
CA GLU A 99 7.93 -4.44 -8.19
C GLU A 99 8.39 -5.88 -7.91
N SER A 100 9.42 -6.06 -7.09
CA SER A 100 9.96 -7.37 -6.71
C SER A 100 8.96 -8.24 -5.94
N ILE A 101 8.10 -7.63 -5.11
CA ILE A 101 7.00 -8.31 -4.42
C ILE A 101 5.89 -8.69 -5.41
N VAL A 102 5.52 -7.78 -6.32
CA VAL A 102 4.49 -8.05 -7.34
C VAL A 102 4.93 -9.19 -8.26
N ASP A 103 6.14 -9.15 -8.80
CA ASP A 103 6.70 -10.22 -9.64
C ASP A 103 6.66 -11.57 -8.91
N TYR A 104 7.03 -11.60 -7.63
CA TYR A 104 6.94 -12.81 -6.83
C TYR A 104 5.50 -13.31 -6.69
N LEU A 105 4.56 -12.44 -6.33
CA LEU A 105 3.16 -12.82 -6.16
C LEU A 105 2.53 -13.32 -7.46
N HIS A 106 2.83 -12.70 -8.60
CA HIS A 106 2.38 -13.17 -9.92
C HIS A 106 2.99 -14.52 -10.29
N LYS A 107 4.26 -14.78 -9.98
CA LYS A 107 4.85 -16.13 -10.17
C LYS A 107 4.13 -17.19 -9.33
N MET A 108 3.55 -16.83 -8.20
CA MET A 108 2.90 -17.76 -7.28
C MET A 108 1.41 -17.95 -7.59
N PHE A 109 0.67 -16.91 -7.96
CA PHE A 109 -0.79 -16.94 -8.12
C PHE A 109 -1.26 -16.55 -9.53
N GLY A 110 -0.35 -16.30 -10.46
CA GLY A 110 -0.68 -15.67 -11.74
C GLY A 110 -1.36 -14.33 -11.54
N HIS A 111 -2.31 -14.01 -12.40
CA HIS A 111 -3.14 -12.81 -12.33
C HIS A 111 -4.36 -12.97 -11.40
N ASP A 112 -4.52 -14.12 -10.74
CA ASP A 112 -5.65 -14.37 -9.84
C ASP A 112 -5.42 -13.78 -8.43
N ILE A 113 -5.25 -12.47 -8.36
CA ILE A 113 -5.03 -11.72 -7.12
C ILE A 113 -6.05 -10.59 -7.02
N ARG A 114 -6.73 -10.48 -5.87
CA ARG A 114 -7.64 -9.38 -5.53
C ARG A 114 -6.99 -8.56 -4.42
N ALA A 115 -6.89 -7.24 -4.61
CA ALA A 115 -6.47 -6.36 -3.54
C ALA A 115 -7.69 -6.03 -2.65
N ILE A 116 -7.50 -6.01 -1.34
CA ILE A 116 -8.48 -5.52 -0.37
C ILE A 116 -7.83 -4.38 0.40
N VAL A 117 -8.33 -3.16 0.21
CA VAL A 117 -7.85 -1.97 0.91
C VAL A 117 -8.92 -1.57 1.92
N PRO A 118 -8.82 -2.00 3.19
CA PRO A 118 -9.82 -1.65 4.19
C PRO A 118 -9.74 -0.18 4.58
N GLN A 119 -8.55 0.45 4.56
CA GLN A 119 -8.41 1.85 4.96
C GLN A 119 -7.51 2.65 4.03
N ILE A 120 -6.21 2.34 3.96
CA ILE A 120 -5.23 3.18 3.26
C ILE A 120 -4.16 2.30 2.61
N ALA A 121 -3.92 2.48 1.31
CA ALA A 121 -2.77 1.93 0.61
C ALA A 121 -2.16 3.02 -0.29
N MET A 122 -1.05 3.63 0.15
CA MET A 122 -0.43 4.77 -0.54
C MET A 122 0.74 4.35 -1.42
N SER A 123 1.06 5.16 -2.44
CA SER A 123 2.29 5.03 -3.25
C SER A 123 2.54 3.59 -3.71
N GLY A 124 3.63 2.93 -3.30
CA GLY A 124 3.89 1.51 -3.60
C GLY A 124 2.73 0.57 -3.28
N GLY A 125 1.94 0.82 -2.23
CA GLY A 125 0.73 0.06 -1.92
C GLY A 125 -0.38 0.21 -2.98
N THR A 126 -0.51 1.40 -3.56
CA THR A 126 -1.41 1.62 -4.71
C THR A 126 -0.89 0.88 -5.94
N MET A 127 0.42 0.83 -6.16
CA MET A 127 1.01 0.09 -7.27
C MET A 127 0.72 -1.42 -7.13
N ILE A 128 0.91 -2.01 -5.94
CA ILE A 128 0.53 -3.41 -5.66
C ILE A 128 -0.97 -3.64 -5.92
N ALA A 129 -1.84 -2.70 -5.50
CA ALA A 129 -3.27 -2.82 -5.75
C ALA A 129 -3.60 -2.77 -7.25
N CYS A 130 -2.92 -1.95 -8.03
CA CYS A 130 -3.07 -1.88 -9.49
C CYS A 130 -2.52 -3.11 -10.22
N SER A 131 -1.63 -3.87 -9.58
CA SER A 131 -1.13 -5.18 -10.03
C SER A 131 -2.09 -6.35 -9.76
N CYS A 132 -3.27 -6.08 -9.20
CA CYS A 132 -4.32 -7.06 -8.95
C CYS A 132 -5.41 -6.96 -10.02
N LYS A 133 -6.17 -8.04 -10.23
CA LYS A 133 -7.25 -8.06 -11.24
C LYS A 133 -8.42 -7.13 -10.89
N GLU A 134 -8.63 -6.87 -9.60
CA GLU A 134 -9.62 -5.94 -9.06
C GLU A 134 -9.24 -5.52 -7.63
N ILE A 135 -9.79 -4.39 -7.19
CA ILE A 135 -9.53 -3.80 -5.87
C ILE A 135 -10.86 -3.67 -5.11
N PHE A 136 -10.94 -4.23 -3.92
CA PHE A 136 -12.03 -4.02 -2.98
C PHE A 136 -11.68 -2.88 -2.03
N MET A 137 -12.59 -1.92 -1.90
CA MET A 137 -12.43 -0.74 -1.05
C MET A 137 -13.74 -0.50 -0.29
N GLY A 138 -13.63 -0.06 0.96
CA GLY A 138 -14.76 0.54 1.67
C GLY A 138 -14.96 1.99 1.27
N ALA A 139 -16.11 2.55 1.65
CA ALA A 139 -16.44 3.96 1.40
C ALA A 139 -15.44 4.93 2.04
N HIS A 140 -14.79 4.52 3.14
CA HIS A 140 -13.76 5.28 3.84
C HIS A 140 -12.33 4.99 3.35
N SER A 141 -12.16 4.03 2.46
CA SER A 141 -10.84 3.55 2.04
C SER A 141 -10.24 4.40 0.93
N ASN A 142 -8.91 4.47 0.89
CA ASN A 142 -8.17 5.36 0.01
C ASN A 142 -6.99 4.65 -0.64
N LEU A 143 -6.82 4.90 -1.94
CA LEU A 143 -5.52 4.77 -2.61
C LEU A 143 -4.78 6.11 -2.54
N GLY A 144 -3.49 6.11 -2.86
CA GLY A 144 -2.66 7.31 -2.94
C GLY A 144 -2.08 7.52 -4.34
N PRO A 145 -1.48 8.70 -4.60
CA PRO A 145 -0.73 8.94 -5.82
C PRO A 145 0.45 7.98 -5.94
N ILE A 146 0.83 7.67 -7.17
CA ILE A 146 1.98 6.79 -7.47
C ILE A 146 3.24 7.59 -7.85
N ASP A 147 3.17 8.93 -7.79
CA ASP A 147 4.31 9.80 -8.09
C ASP A 147 5.47 9.52 -7.12
N PRO A 148 6.66 9.18 -7.62
CA PRO A 148 7.77 8.82 -6.75
C PRO A 148 8.29 10.03 -5.97
N GLN A 149 8.82 9.75 -4.78
CA GLN A 149 9.55 10.72 -3.98
C GLN A 149 11.02 10.33 -3.88
N LEU A 150 11.91 11.29 -4.14
CA LEU A 150 13.34 11.12 -3.92
C LEU A 150 13.73 12.02 -2.75
N ARG A 151 14.29 11.42 -1.69
CA ARG A 151 14.71 12.15 -0.48
C ARG A 151 13.58 12.96 0.17
N GLY A 152 12.35 12.44 0.10
CA GLY A 152 11.14 13.12 0.61
C GLY A 152 10.60 14.24 -0.29
N ILE A 153 11.21 14.47 -1.45
CA ILE A 153 10.78 15.48 -2.41
C ILE A 153 10.05 14.80 -3.57
N PRO A 154 8.84 15.25 -3.95
CA PRO A 154 8.14 14.76 -5.13
C PRO A 154 8.97 14.97 -6.40
N ALA A 155 9.25 13.89 -7.14
CA ALA A 155 10.10 13.92 -8.33
C ALA A 155 9.54 14.88 -9.39
N ILE A 156 8.23 14.84 -9.63
CA ILE A 156 7.56 15.68 -10.62
C ILE A 156 7.65 17.18 -10.27
N GLY A 157 7.62 17.52 -8.97
CA GLY A 157 7.79 18.89 -8.51
C GLY A 157 9.19 19.43 -8.81
N VAL A 158 10.24 18.60 -8.71
CA VAL A 158 11.61 18.96 -9.10
C VAL A 158 11.69 19.27 -10.60
N ILE A 159 11.05 18.44 -11.43
CA ILE A 159 11.03 18.63 -12.89
C ILE A 159 10.27 19.90 -13.26
N GLU A 160 9.12 20.16 -12.65
CA GLU A 160 8.33 21.37 -12.89
C GLU A 160 9.05 22.63 -12.42
N GLU A 161 9.70 22.60 -11.26
CA GLU A 161 10.51 23.71 -10.75
C GLU A 161 11.68 24.03 -11.70
N PHE A 162 12.40 23.01 -12.16
CA PHE A 162 13.49 23.20 -13.12
C PHE A 162 13.00 23.76 -14.46
N LYS A 163 11.91 23.22 -15.01
CA LYS A 163 11.31 23.72 -16.26
C LYS A 163 10.85 25.17 -16.13
N ARG A 164 10.24 25.51 -14.99
CA ARG A 164 9.85 26.89 -14.67
C ARG A 164 11.06 27.82 -14.63
N ALA A 165 12.13 27.42 -13.93
CA ALA A 165 13.36 28.20 -13.86
C ALA A 165 13.94 28.44 -15.27
N TYR A 166 14.04 27.38 -16.08
CA TYR A 166 14.51 27.47 -17.46
C TYR A 166 13.68 28.44 -18.31
N GLU A 167 12.35 28.31 -18.31
CA GLU A 167 11.46 29.17 -19.08
C GLU A 167 11.49 30.63 -18.60
N GLU A 168 11.61 30.86 -17.30
CA GLU A 168 11.72 32.20 -16.74
C GLU A 168 13.05 32.88 -17.09
N ILE A 169 14.17 32.18 -16.99
CA ILE A 169 15.51 32.70 -17.36
C ILE A 169 15.59 32.95 -18.88
N LYS A 170 15.00 32.06 -19.68
CA LYS A 170 14.95 32.21 -21.15
C LYS A 170 14.16 33.46 -21.57
N LYS A 171 13.10 33.80 -20.84
CA LYS A 171 12.30 35.02 -21.08
C LYS A 171 12.98 36.29 -20.57
N ASP A 172 13.65 36.20 -19.43
CA ASP A 172 14.37 37.31 -18.81
C ASP A 172 15.65 36.79 -18.14
N ALA A 173 16.79 37.08 -18.77
CA ALA A 173 18.09 36.62 -18.31
C ALA A 173 18.44 37.15 -16.92
N ALA A 174 17.88 38.28 -16.46
CA ALA A 174 18.13 38.83 -15.13
C ALA A 174 17.58 37.92 -14.01
N LYS A 175 16.59 37.07 -14.31
CA LYS A 175 16.06 36.10 -13.34
C LYS A 175 17.05 35.01 -12.95
N ILE A 176 18.18 34.88 -13.64
CA ILE A 176 19.25 33.97 -13.23
C ILE A 176 19.71 34.28 -11.81
N ASP A 177 19.70 35.54 -11.36
CA ASP A 177 20.16 35.90 -10.02
C ASP A 177 19.18 35.44 -8.93
N VAL A 178 17.90 35.32 -9.25
CA VAL A 178 16.87 34.74 -8.38
C VAL A 178 16.98 33.21 -8.33
N TRP A 179 17.18 32.58 -9.49
CA TRP A 179 17.19 31.11 -9.60
C TRP A 179 18.52 30.47 -9.24
N ARG A 180 19.65 31.19 -9.35
CA ARG A 180 20.99 30.66 -9.09
C ARG A 180 21.12 30.00 -7.70
N PRO A 181 20.65 30.60 -6.59
CA PRO A 181 20.68 29.96 -5.27
C PRO A 181 19.82 28.70 -5.15
N VAL A 182 18.76 28.57 -5.96
CA VAL A 182 17.89 27.39 -5.99
C VAL A 182 18.56 26.28 -6.81
N LEU A 183 18.96 26.60 -8.05
CA LEU A 183 19.61 25.66 -8.97
C LEU A 183 20.93 25.13 -8.42
N SER A 184 21.67 25.92 -7.63
CA SER A 184 22.91 25.46 -6.98
C SER A 184 22.69 24.37 -5.92
N LYS A 185 21.45 24.15 -5.46
CA LYS A 185 21.10 23.06 -4.53
C LYS A 185 20.87 21.73 -5.25
N TYR A 186 20.72 21.73 -6.57
CA TYR A 186 20.55 20.49 -7.33
C TYR A 186 21.90 19.79 -7.48
N MET A 187 21.95 18.57 -6.95
CA MET A 187 23.13 17.72 -7.11
C MET A 187 23.21 17.19 -8.55
N PRO A 188 24.42 16.89 -9.06
CA PRO A 188 24.57 16.22 -10.36
C PRO A 188 23.67 15.00 -10.46
N THR A 189 23.08 14.78 -11.64
CA THR A 189 22.15 13.68 -11.98
C THR A 189 20.80 13.68 -11.27
N PHE A 190 20.53 14.58 -10.30
CA PHE A 190 19.28 14.54 -9.52
C PHE A 190 18.02 14.70 -10.38
N ILE A 191 18.05 15.59 -11.38
CA ILE A 191 16.94 15.78 -12.33
C ILE A 191 16.70 14.49 -13.10
N SER A 192 17.76 13.89 -13.69
CA SER A 192 17.65 12.63 -14.43
C SER A 192 17.16 11.47 -13.54
N GLN A 193 17.56 11.42 -12.27
CA GLN A 193 17.02 10.45 -11.32
C GLN A 193 15.51 10.65 -11.09
N CYS A 194 15.05 11.90 -11.01
CA CYS A 194 13.62 12.20 -10.91
C CYS A 194 12.87 11.77 -12.18
N GLU A 195 13.43 12.05 -13.37
CA GLU A 195 12.85 11.63 -14.66
C GLU A 195 12.73 10.10 -14.74
N THR A 196 13.83 9.37 -14.49
CA THR A 196 13.85 7.91 -14.50
C THR A 196 12.86 7.32 -13.49
N ALA A 197 12.77 7.88 -12.28
CA ALA A 197 11.83 7.38 -11.28
C ALA A 197 10.38 7.57 -11.73
N ILE A 198 10.03 8.72 -12.32
CA ILE A 198 8.69 9.00 -12.84
C ILE A 198 8.35 8.02 -13.98
N GLU A 199 9.27 7.82 -14.91
CA GLU A 199 9.11 6.89 -16.03
C GLU A 199 8.94 5.46 -15.54
N TRP A 200 9.75 5.03 -14.56
CA TRP A 200 9.66 3.70 -13.98
C TRP A 200 8.31 3.48 -13.29
N SER A 201 7.88 4.39 -12.40
CA SER A 201 6.59 4.28 -11.71
C SER A 201 5.42 4.21 -12.71
N LYS A 202 5.39 5.13 -13.68
CA LYS A 202 4.33 5.18 -14.70
C LYS A 202 4.34 3.94 -15.59
N GLY A 203 5.52 3.53 -16.06
CA GLY A 203 5.70 2.35 -16.90
C GLY A 203 5.22 1.10 -16.18
N PHE A 204 5.70 0.88 -14.95
CA PHE A 204 5.31 -0.26 -14.13
C PHE A 204 3.78 -0.33 -13.97
N VAL A 205 3.13 0.71 -13.44
CA VAL A 205 1.67 0.66 -13.22
C VAL A 205 0.89 0.54 -14.53
N THR A 206 1.39 1.12 -15.64
CA THR A 206 0.76 0.97 -16.96
C THR A 206 0.78 -0.49 -17.41
N GLU A 207 1.92 -1.19 -17.30
CA GLU A 207 2.02 -2.61 -17.63
C GLU A 207 1.08 -3.45 -16.75
N GLN A 208 1.06 -3.18 -15.45
CA GLN A 208 0.26 -3.92 -14.48
C GLN A 208 -1.23 -3.78 -14.77
N LEU A 209 -1.71 -2.57 -15.03
CA LEU A 209 -3.10 -2.35 -15.41
C LEU A 209 -3.43 -3.01 -16.75
N ALA A 210 -2.57 -2.87 -17.76
CA ALA A 210 -2.85 -3.36 -19.11
C ALA A 210 -2.83 -4.89 -19.20
N ASN A 211 -1.88 -5.54 -18.53
CA ASN A 211 -1.62 -6.97 -18.66
C ASN A 211 -2.34 -7.81 -17.59
N VAL A 212 -2.81 -7.19 -16.49
CA VAL A 212 -3.49 -7.89 -15.38
C VAL A 212 -4.91 -7.39 -15.21
N MET A 213 -5.10 -6.13 -14.80
CA MET A 213 -6.44 -5.62 -14.48
C MET A 213 -7.36 -5.61 -15.70
N PHE A 214 -6.85 -5.23 -16.87
CA PHE A 214 -7.57 -5.15 -18.14
C PHE A 214 -7.14 -6.26 -19.11
N GLU A 215 -6.63 -7.37 -18.60
CA GLU A 215 -6.26 -8.53 -19.41
C GLU A 215 -7.41 -8.95 -20.33
N GLY A 216 -7.13 -9.12 -21.62
CA GLY A 216 -8.11 -9.51 -22.64
C GLY A 216 -9.10 -8.42 -23.06
N GLU A 217 -9.06 -7.22 -22.47
CA GLU A 217 -9.93 -6.12 -22.88
C GLU A 217 -9.39 -5.33 -24.08
N PRO A 218 -10.26 -4.84 -24.98
CA PRO A 218 -9.84 -3.97 -26.06
C PRO A 218 -9.26 -2.67 -25.49
N LYS A 219 -8.17 -2.19 -26.11
CA LYS A 219 -7.46 -0.96 -25.74
C LYS A 219 -7.02 -0.93 -24.27
N SER A 220 -6.63 -2.08 -23.71
CA SER A 220 -6.17 -2.21 -22.32
C SER A 220 -5.05 -1.22 -21.99
N ARG A 221 -4.08 -1.04 -22.89
CA ARG A 221 -2.99 -0.07 -22.71
C ARG A 221 -3.44 1.38 -22.71
N GLU A 222 -4.31 1.80 -23.64
CA GLU A 222 -4.87 3.16 -23.67
C GLU A 222 -5.65 3.47 -22.38
N LYS A 223 -6.42 2.49 -21.88
CA LYS A 223 -7.11 2.58 -20.58
C LYS A 223 -6.12 2.74 -19.43
N ALA A 224 -5.06 1.93 -19.41
CA ALA A 224 -4.02 1.98 -18.39
C ALA A 224 -3.31 3.33 -18.37
N GLU A 225 -2.87 3.85 -19.52
CA GLU A 225 -2.21 5.15 -19.65
C GLU A 225 -3.10 6.30 -19.15
N LYS A 226 -4.41 6.27 -19.47
CA LYS A 226 -5.37 7.25 -18.97
C LYS A 226 -5.52 7.20 -17.45
N ILE A 227 -5.54 6.02 -16.86
CA ILE A 227 -5.63 5.85 -15.40
C ILE A 227 -4.34 6.32 -14.73
N VAL A 228 -3.18 5.90 -15.24
CA VAL A 228 -1.86 6.32 -14.73
C VAL A 228 -1.69 7.83 -14.81
N GLY A 229 -2.15 8.47 -15.89
CA GLY A 229 -2.18 9.93 -16.00
C GLY A 229 -2.95 10.60 -14.86
N LYS A 230 -4.09 10.02 -14.41
CA LYS A 230 -4.87 10.54 -13.27
C LYS A 230 -4.21 10.23 -11.92
N LEU A 231 -3.60 9.06 -11.77
CA LEU A 231 -2.87 8.67 -10.56
C LEU A 231 -1.56 9.47 -10.34
N THR A 232 -1.07 10.14 -11.38
CA THR A 232 0.16 10.96 -11.38
C THR A 232 -0.08 12.45 -11.64
N ASP A 233 -1.35 12.89 -11.64
CA ASP A 233 -1.67 14.30 -11.90
C ASP A 233 -1.33 15.19 -10.69
N PHE A 234 -0.06 15.58 -10.59
CA PHE A 234 0.47 16.43 -9.54
C PHE A 234 -0.23 17.80 -9.44
N SER A 235 -0.64 18.36 -10.58
CA SER A 235 -1.29 19.68 -10.66
C SER A 235 -2.68 19.70 -10.00
N GLY A 236 -3.42 18.59 -10.13
CA GLY A 236 -4.67 18.34 -9.41
C GLY A 236 -4.46 17.75 -8.02
N ASN A 237 -3.35 17.06 -7.76
CA ASN A 237 -3.11 16.31 -6.53
C ASN A 237 -2.54 17.14 -5.38
N ARG A 238 -1.82 18.25 -5.63
CA ARG A 238 -1.24 19.26 -4.69
C ARG A 238 -0.39 18.74 -3.50
N ALA A 239 -0.54 17.49 -3.06
CA ALA A 239 0.18 16.86 -1.97
C ALA A 239 0.24 15.33 -2.16
N HIS A 240 1.40 14.73 -1.87
CA HIS A 240 1.63 13.29 -2.02
C HIS A 240 0.81 12.42 -1.04
N ASN A 241 0.16 13.05 -0.06
CA ASN A 241 -0.77 12.42 0.88
C ASN A 241 -2.24 12.52 0.44
N ARG A 242 -2.53 12.91 -0.82
CA ARG A 242 -3.91 12.95 -1.31
C ARG A 242 -4.56 11.58 -1.19
N HIS A 243 -5.77 11.55 -0.64
CA HIS A 243 -6.59 10.36 -0.61
C HIS A 243 -7.45 10.26 -1.87
N ILE A 244 -7.27 9.18 -2.62
CA ILE A 244 -8.07 8.84 -3.79
C ILE A 244 -9.16 7.87 -3.33
N HIS A 245 -10.35 8.41 -3.11
CA HIS A 245 -11.51 7.68 -2.60
C HIS A 245 -12.10 6.72 -3.64
N LEU A 246 -12.89 5.73 -3.19
CA LEU A 246 -13.56 4.72 -4.03
C LEU A 246 -14.25 5.31 -5.28
N ASP A 247 -15.05 6.36 -5.13
CA ASP A 247 -15.79 6.95 -6.25
C ASP A 247 -14.87 7.64 -7.26
N GLU A 248 -13.75 8.18 -6.78
CA GLU A 248 -12.73 8.72 -7.67
C GLU A 248 -12.05 7.59 -8.45
N CYS A 249 -11.67 6.49 -7.80
CA CYS A 249 -11.13 5.30 -8.46
C CYS A 249 -12.08 4.77 -9.56
N LYS A 250 -13.40 4.72 -9.29
CA LYS A 250 -14.43 4.37 -10.29
C LYS A 250 -14.42 5.35 -11.46
N ARG A 251 -14.43 6.66 -11.20
CA ARG A 251 -14.37 7.71 -12.24
C ARG A 251 -13.06 7.68 -13.04
N MET A 252 -11.96 7.22 -12.42
CA MET A 252 -10.68 7.03 -13.12
C MET A 252 -10.79 5.91 -14.17
N GLY A 253 -11.54 4.86 -13.85
CA GLY A 253 -11.72 3.66 -14.67
C GLY A 253 -11.09 2.40 -14.06
N LEU A 254 -10.55 2.47 -12.83
CA LEU A 254 -10.03 1.31 -12.11
C LEU A 254 -11.16 0.30 -11.84
N LYS A 255 -10.84 -1.00 -11.90
CA LYS A 255 -11.75 -2.07 -11.49
C LYS A 255 -11.85 -2.15 -9.97
N VAL A 256 -12.64 -1.24 -9.40
CA VAL A 256 -12.87 -1.19 -7.96
C VAL A 256 -14.28 -1.66 -7.60
N ARG A 257 -14.41 -2.37 -6.48
CA ARG A 257 -15.67 -2.82 -5.90
C ARG A 257 -15.82 -2.33 -4.47
N ALA A 258 -17.02 -1.87 -4.14
CA ALA A 258 -17.40 -1.53 -2.78
C ALA A 258 -17.51 -2.83 -1.95
N ILE A 259 -16.90 -2.89 -0.77
CA ILE A 259 -17.11 -4.03 0.15
C ILE A 259 -18.56 -4.05 0.66
N GLU A 260 -19.20 -2.88 0.72
CA GLU A 260 -20.60 -2.66 1.13
C GLU A 260 -21.62 -3.40 0.26
N GLY A 261 -21.23 -3.84 -0.95
CA GLY A 261 -22.10 -4.66 -1.81
C GLY A 261 -22.43 -6.05 -1.23
N ASN A 262 -21.70 -6.49 -0.19
CA ASN A 262 -21.97 -7.73 0.53
C ASN A 262 -21.69 -7.52 2.02
N GLN A 263 -22.75 -7.42 2.82
CA GLN A 263 -22.65 -7.13 4.26
C GLN A 263 -21.73 -8.11 5.00
N LYS A 264 -21.82 -9.41 4.70
CA LYS A 264 -20.98 -10.41 5.37
C LYS A 264 -19.50 -10.25 5.00
N PHE A 265 -19.21 -9.94 3.74
CA PHE A 265 -17.84 -9.68 3.30
C PHE A 265 -17.28 -8.40 3.91
N GLN A 266 -18.07 -7.30 3.89
CA GLN A 266 -17.72 -6.04 4.53
C GLN A 266 -17.37 -6.26 6.00
N ASP A 267 -18.27 -6.87 6.76
CA ASP A 267 -18.12 -7.08 8.18
C ASP A 267 -16.85 -7.90 8.49
N LEU A 268 -16.56 -8.97 7.73
CA LEU A 268 -15.34 -9.77 7.91
C LEU A 268 -14.08 -8.96 7.60
N VAL A 269 -14.07 -8.20 6.50
CA VAL A 269 -12.92 -7.36 6.11
C VAL A 269 -12.64 -6.30 7.18
N LEU A 270 -13.68 -5.63 7.68
CA LEU A 270 -13.54 -4.60 8.71
C LEU A 270 -13.17 -5.19 10.08
N THR A 271 -13.69 -6.37 10.42
CA THR A 271 -13.29 -7.06 11.66
C THR A 271 -11.81 -7.41 11.60
N VAL A 272 -11.34 -8.02 10.50
CA VAL A 272 -9.91 -8.29 10.28
C VAL A 272 -9.10 -6.99 10.42
N HIS A 273 -9.54 -5.91 9.77
CA HIS A 273 -8.87 -4.62 9.86
C HIS A 273 -8.75 -4.13 11.30
N HIS A 274 -9.83 -4.15 12.08
CA HIS A 274 -9.80 -3.75 13.49
C HIS A 274 -8.85 -4.62 14.32
N CYS A 275 -8.80 -5.94 14.10
CA CYS A 275 -7.86 -6.82 14.80
C CYS A 275 -6.39 -6.43 14.53
N TYR A 276 -6.05 -6.07 13.29
CA TYR A 276 -4.71 -5.57 12.95
C TYR A 276 -4.42 -4.21 13.58
N MET A 277 -5.38 -3.29 13.54
CA MET A 277 -5.21 -1.97 14.16
C MET A 277 -5.04 -2.08 15.68
N HIS A 278 -5.80 -2.93 16.37
CA HIS A 278 -5.59 -3.24 17.78
C HIS A 278 -4.20 -3.81 18.03
N SER A 279 -3.74 -4.73 17.18
CA SER A 279 -2.42 -5.34 17.31
C SER A 279 -1.30 -4.32 17.14
N LEU A 280 -1.42 -3.41 16.17
CA LEU A 280 -0.45 -2.35 15.92
C LEU A 280 -0.52 -1.23 16.97
N MET A 281 -1.66 -0.95 17.57
CA MET A 281 -1.79 0.10 18.59
C MET A 281 -1.43 -0.37 20.00
N ASN A 282 -1.65 -1.65 20.32
CA ASN A 282 -1.53 -2.18 21.68
C ASN A 282 -0.35 -3.14 21.88
N SER A 283 0.59 -3.21 20.93
CA SER A 283 1.83 -4.00 21.06
C SER A 283 3.03 -3.24 20.49
N ALA A 284 4.24 -3.81 20.63
CA ALA A 284 5.45 -3.28 20.00
C ALA A 284 5.50 -3.53 18.47
N ALA A 285 4.56 -4.28 17.90
CA ALA A 285 4.55 -4.58 16.47
C ALA A 285 4.37 -3.30 15.63
N HIS A 286 5.19 -3.14 14.59
CA HIS A 286 5.09 -2.02 13.63
C HIS A 286 4.89 -2.50 12.18
N LYS A 287 5.04 -3.80 11.91
CA LYS A 287 4.76 -4.40 10.60
C LYS A 287 4.37 -5.86 10.78
N ILE A 288 3.34 -6.30 10.06
CA ILE A 288 2.84 -7.67 10.09
C ILE A 288 2.58 -8.15 8.67
N ILE A 289 3.16 -9.30 8.31
CA ILE A 289 2.88 -10.05 7.08
C ILE A 289 2.42 -11.44 7.52
N GLU A 290 1.15 -11.76 7.33
CA GLU A 290 0.54 -12.97 7.90
C GLU A 290 -0.47 -13.61 6.95
N ASN A 291 -0.58 -14.94 6.96
CA ASN A 291 -1.59 -15.66 6.20
C ASN A 291 -2.65 -16.32 7.10
N HIS A 292 -3.75 -16.76 6.48
CA HIS A 292 -4.84 -17.46 7.17
C HIS A 292 -4.49 -18.84 7.77
N LEU A 293 -3.31 -19.40 7.48
CA LEU A 293 -2.80 -20.62 8.13
C LEU A 293 -1.99 -20.32 9.40
N GLY A 294 -1.86 -19.04 9.77
CA GLY A 294 -1.12 -18.59 10.96
C GLY A 294 0.39 -18.43 10.75
N ALA A 295 0.90 -18.53 9.52
CA ALA A 295 2.29 -18.17 9.22
C ALA A 295 2.43 -16.64 9.25
N ALA A 296 3.28 -16.11 10.13
CA ALA A 296 3.40 -14.68 10.39
C ALA A 296 4.86 -14.22 10.54
N LEU A 297 5.20 -13.12 9.86
CA LEU A 297 6.38 -12.31 10.11
C LEU A 297 5.91 -11.03 10.78
N ILE A 298 6.34 -10.82 12.01
CA ILE A 298 5.99 -9.65 12.82
C ILE A 298 7.28 -8.93 13.19
N LYS A 299 7.38 -7.65 12.81
CA LYS A 299 8.49 -6.80 13.22
C LYS A 299 8.07 -5.95 14.42
N HIS A 300 8.92 -5.98 15.44
CA HIS A 300 8.73 -5.24 16.68
C HIS A 300 9.73 -4.09 16.78
N GLN A 301 9.27 -2.96 17.32
CA GLN A 301 10.17 -1.90 17.72
C GLN A 301 11.01 -2.42 18.89
N SER A 302 12.33 -2.33 18.76
CA SER A 302 13.22 -2.57 19.90
C SER A 302 12.91 -1.53 20.99
N GLN A 303 12.72 -2.00 22.22
CA GLN A 303 12.67 -1.08 23.35
C GLN A 303 14.04 -0.41 23.42
N SER A 304 14.11 0.92 23.26
CA SER A 304 15.31 1.64 23.61
C SER A 304 15.48 1.47 25.12
N THR A 305 16.44 0.65 25.54
CA THR A 305 16.99 0.76 26.88
C THR A 305 17.66 2.11 26.95
N GLY A 306 16.91 3.13 27.38
CA GLY A 306 17.46 4.44 27.63
C GLY A 306 18.50 4.30 28.72
N ASN A 307 19.78 4.34 28.35
CA ASN A 307 20.81 4.74 29.30
C ASN A 307 20.56 6.23 29.57
N THR A 308 19.86 6.49 30.66
CA THR A 308 19.91 7.76 31.39
C THR A 308 21.33 8.06 31.84
#